data_AF-A0A553NNV7-F1
#
_entry.id   AF-A0A553NNV7-F1
#
_cell.length_a   1.000
_cell.length_b   1.000
_cell.length_c   1.000
_cell.angle_alpha   90.00
_cell.angle_beta   90.00
_cell.angle_gamma   90.00
#
_symmetry.space_group_name_H-M   'P 1'
#
loop_
_entity.id
_entity.type
_entity.pdbx_description
1 polymer ?
#
loop_
_entity_poly.entity_id
_entity_poly.type
_entity_poly.pdbx_seq_one_letter_code
_entity_poly.pdbx_strand_id
1 'polypeptide(L)'
;MQRPNAEDIHKFGMDIADFKNFLSAGLSNLTCVLMTMGHLRKDFEVNEQYFMKDLWSQHAYNTDPEFQDKMIESYRQCLEFSHSVPQSILDKQPGEHWFQRQIVFFKCVKVMERKNCAKKQLSDHMAEWYG
;
A
#
# COMPACT_ATOMS: atom_id res chain seq x y z
N MET A 1 -24.77 28.22 18.08
CA MET A 1 -24.73 27.10 17.11
C MET A 1 -26.15 26.64 16.88
N GLN A 2 -26.63 26.73 15.64
CA GLN A 2 -27.98 26.30 15.28
C GLN A 2 -28.01 24.77 15.23
N ARG A 3 -29.02 24.13 15.83
CA ARG A 3 -29.17 22.67 15.74
C ARG A 3 -29.56 22.31 14.30
N PRO A 4 -28.98 21.24 13.71
CA PRO A 4 -29.38 20.76 12.39
C PRO A 4 -30.87 20.45 12.39
N ASN A 5 -31.57 20.87 11.34
CA ASN A 5 -32.97 20.51 11.12
C ASN A 5 -33.05 19.14 10.41
N ALA A 6 -34.27 18.64 10.17
CA ALA A 6 -34.47 17.34 9.53
C ALA A 6 -33.92 17.28 8.09
N GLU A 7 -33.96 18.40 7.36
CA GLU A 7 -33.44 18.51 5.99
C GLU A 7 -31.90 18.48 5.98
N ASP A 8 -31.26 19.15 6.94
CA ASP A 8 -29.80 19.12 7.13
C ASP A 8 -29.31 17.69 7.42
N ILE A 9 -30.04 16.95 8.27
CA ILE A 9 -29.73 15.55 8.60
C ILE A 9 -29.91 14.65 7.38
N HIS A 10 -31.00 14.83 6.62
CA HIS A 10 -31.27 14.06 5.41
C HIS A 10 -30.20 14.31 4.34
N LYS A 11 -29.84 15.57 4.10
CA LYS A 11 -28.77 15.95 3.17
C LYS A 11 -27.43 15.34 3.56
N PHE A 12 -27.05 15.42 4.84
CA PHE A 12 -25.83 14.80 5.33
C PHE A 12 -25.81 13.27 5.13
N GLY A 13 -26.95 12.61 5.31
CA GLY A 13 -27.10 11.17 5.02
C GLY A 13 -26.85 10.83 3.55
N MET A 14 -27.39 11.64 2.63
CA MET A 14 -27.14 11.48 1.18
C MET A 14 -25.67 11.76 0.84
N ASP A 15 -25.08 12.82 1.38
CA ASP A 15 -23.67 13.16 1.17
C ASP A 15 -22.74 12.02 1.63
N ILE A 16 -23.05 11.37 2.77
CA ILE A 16 -22.32 10.17 3.22
C ILE A 16 -22.47 9.00 2.24
N ALA A 17 -23.68 8.76 1.73
CA ALA A 17 -23.93 7.67 0.79
C ALA A 17 -23.17 7.88 -0.53
N ASP A 18 -23.22 9.09 -1.08
CA ASP A 18 -22.49 9.45 -2.29
C ASP A 18 -20.97 9.38 -2.09
N PHE A 19 -20.48 9.82 -0.93
CA PHE A 19 -19.07 9.69 -0.57
C PHE A 19 -18.63 8.21 -0.48
N LYS A 20 -19.44 7.33 0.13
CA LYS A 20 -19.17 5.89 0.17
C LYS A 20 -19.13 5.29 -1.24
N ASN A 21 -20.06 5.66 -2.11
CA ASN A 21 -20.09 5.20 -3.50
C ASN A 21 -18.85 5.66 -4.28
N PHE A 22 -18.43 6.91 -4.09
CA PHE A 22 -17.20 7.43 -4.71
C PHE A 22 -15.95 6.69 -4.22
N LEU A 23 -15.85 6.44 -2.91
CA LEU A 23 -14.76 5.66 -2.34
C LEU A 23 -14.74 4.22 -2.88
N SER A 24 -15.90 3.58 -2.97
CA SER A 24 -16.03 2.22 -3.50
C SER A 24 -15.62 2.16 -4.98
N ALA A 25 -16.12 3.09 -5.81
CA ALA A 25 -15.74 3.17 -7.22
C ALA A 25 -14.24 3.47 -7.41
N GLY A 26 -13.68 4.37 -6.60
CA GLY A 26 -12.25 4.66 -6.58
C GLY A 26 -11.42 3.44 -6.17
N LEU A 27 -11.87 2.68 -5.18
CA LEU A 27 -11.23 1.46 -4.72
C LEU A 27 -11.29 0.35 -5.78
N SER A 28 -12.43 0.18 -6.47
CA SER A 28 -12.57 -0.83 -7.52
C SER A 28 -11.66 -0.54 -8.72
N ASN A 29 -11.61 0.73 -9.16
CA ASN A 29 -10.71 1.17 -10.23
C ASN A 29 -9.24 0.97 -9.86
N LEU A 30 -8.86 1.36 -8.64
CA LEU A 30 -7.50 1.16 -8.14
C LEU A 30 -7.15 -0.34 -8.07
N THR A 31 -8.07 -1.16 -7.57
CA THR A 31 -7.86 -2.61 -7.44
C THR A 31 -7.68 -3.27 -8.81
N CYS A 32 -8.45 -2.84 -9.82
CA CYS A 32 -8.28 -3.27 -11.21
C CYS A 32 -6.87 -2.93 -11.74
N VAL A 33 -6.39 -1.70 -11.49
CA VAL A 33 -5.02 -1.29 -11.88
C VAL A 33 -3.97 -2.15 -11.15
N LEU A 34 -4.11 -2.36 -9.85
CA LEU A 34 -3.16 -3.14 -9.06
C LEU A 34 -3.10 -4.62 -9.51
N MET A 35 -4.23 -5.21 -9.89
CA MET A 35 -4.25 -6.54 -10.51
C MET A 35 -3.58 -6.54 -11.89
N THR A 36 -3.87 -5.54 -12.72
CA THR A 36 -3.30 -5.41 -14.07
C THR A 36 -1.79 -5.24 -14.05
N MET A 37 -1.27 -4.47 -13.09
CA MET A 37 0.15 -4.27 -12.87
C MET A 37 0.81 -5.46 -12.15
N GLY A 38 0.05 -6.49 -11.78
CA GLY A 38 0.54 -7.67 -11.10
C GLY A 38 0.90 -7.45 -9.64
N HIS A 39 0.50 -6.33 -9.02
CA HIS A 39 0.72 -6.07 -7.59
C HIS A 39 -0.23 -6.89 -6.71
N LEU A 40 -1.43 -7.18 -7.23
CA LEU A 40 -2.39 -8.09 -6.64
C LEU A 40 -2.61 -9.29 -7.55
N ARG A 41 -2.91 -10.43 -6.94
CA ARG A 41 -3.41 -11.63 -7.60
C ARG A 41 -4.92 -11.50 -7.84
N LYS A 42 -5.48 -12.40 -8.66
CA LYS A 42 -6.92 -12.41 -8.99
C LYS A 42 -7.83 -12.65 -7.77
N ASP A 43 -7.30 -13.20 -6.69
CA ASP A 43 -7.97 -13.39 -5.41
C ASP A 43 -7.84 -12.19 -4.46
N PHE A 44 -7.39 -11.03 -4.98
CA PHE A 44 -7.17 -9.78 -4.24
C PHE A 44 -6.04 -9.84 -3.20
N GLU A 45 -5.29 -10.93 -3.15
CA GLU A 45 -4.10 -11.03 -2.30
C GLU A 45 -2.89 -10.36 -2.93
N VAL A 46 -1.94 -9.93 -2.09
CA VAL A 46 -0.66 -9.37 -2.56
C VAL A 46 0.08 -10.41 -3.41
N ASN A 47 0.63 -9.98 -4.54
CA ASN A 47 1.43 -10.86 -5.40
C ASN A 47 2.89 -10.91 -4.93
N GLU A 48 3.19 -11.87 -4.06
CA GLU A 48 4.54 -12.07 -3.51
C GLU A 48 5.59 -12.27 -4.61
N GLN A 49 5.26 -13.05 -5.64
CA GLN A 49 6.17 -13.34 -6.74
C GLN A 49 6.59 -12.04 -7.46
N TYR A 50 5.65 -11.12 -7.65
CA TYR A 50 5.94 -9.84 -8.26
C TYR A 50 6.95 -9.04 -7.43
N PHE A 51 6.68 -8.85 -6.13
CA PHE A 51 7.52 -8.04 -5.26
C PHE A 51 8.90 -8.65 -4.98
N MET A 52 8.98 -9.98 -4.86
CA MET A 52 10.24 -10.66 -4.52
C MET A 52 11.08 -11.01 -5.75
N LYS A 53 10.51 -11.07 -6.96
CA LYS A 53 11.20 -11.56 -8.15
C LYS A 53 10.90 -10.75 -9.40
N ASP A 54 9.64 -10.69 -9.85
CA ASP A 54 9.34 -10.21 -11.21
C ASP A 54 9.70 -8.73 -11.37
N LEU A 55 9.44 -7.91 -10.35
CA LEU A 55 9.84 -6.50 -10.30
C LEU A 55 11.33 -6.32 -10.58
N TRP A 56 12.17 -7.12 -9.93
CA TRP A 56 13.63 -7.00 -10.03
C TRP A 56 14.16 -7.55 -11.35
N SER A 57 13.54 -8.60 -11.88
CA SER A 57 13.91 -9.13 -13.19
C SER A 57 13.70 -8.11 -14.34
N GLN A 58 12.70 -7.23 -14.20
CA GLN A 58 12.44 -6.14 -15.15
C GLN A 58 13.44 -4.98 -15.02
N HIS A 59 14.09 -4.81 -13.87
CA HIS A 59 15.03 -3.72 -13.56
C HIS A 59 16.49 -4.22 -13.40
N ALA A 60 16.75 -5.48 -13.77
CA ALA A 60 17.96 -6.21 -13.41
C ALA A 60 19.26 -5.64 -13.98
N TYR A 61 19.20 -4.84 -15.05
CA TYR A 61 20.41 -4.38 -15.73
C TYR A 61 21.16 -3.27 -15.00
N ASN A 62 20.57 -2.58 -14.02
CA ASN A 62 21.17 -1.40 -13.37
C ASN A 62 20.93 -1.31 -11.86
N THR A 63 20.44 -2.36 -11.20
CA THR A 63 20.14 -2.31 -9.76
C THR A 63 21.30 -2.86 -8.95
N ASP A 64 21.78 -2.10 -7.97
CA ASP A 64 22.74 -2.57 -6.98
C ASP A 64 22.19 -3.82 -6.23
N PRO A 65 22.90 -4.96 -6.24
CA PRO A 65 22.44 -6.19 -5.61
C PRO A 65 22.12 -6.03 -4.11
N GLU A 66 22.92 -5.24 -3.38
CA GLU A 66 22.66 -5.04 -1.94
C GLU A 66 21.35 -4.27 -1.74
N PHE A 67 21.12 -3.21 -2.52
CA PHE A 67 19.87 -2.48 -2.49
C PHE A 67 18.67 -3.36 -2.84
N GLN A 68 18.79 -4.21 -3.86
CA GLN A 68 17.75 -5.15 -4.24
C GLN A 68 17.40 -6.09 -3.08
N ASP A 69 18.39 -6.72 -2.45
CA ASP A 69 18.18 -7.64 -1.33
C ASP A 69 17.49 -6.94 -0.15
N LYS A 70 17.89 -5.71 0.17
CA LYS A 70 17.24 -4.89 1.23
C LYS A 70 15.79 -4.60 0.92
N MET A 71 15.47 -4.32 -0.34
CA MET A 71 14.10 -4.03 -0.77
C MET A 71 13.23 -5.29 -0.74
N ILE A 72 13.72 -6.42 -1.26
CA ILE A 72 13.03 -7.73 -1.18
C ILE A 72 12.71 -8.09 0.27
N GLU A 73 13.71 -7.96 1.16
CA GLU A 73 13.53 -8.26 2.57
C GLU A 73 12.50 -7.33 3.22
N SER A 74 12.50 -6.05 2.86
CA SER A 74 11.50 -5.11 3.35
C SER A 74 10.08 -5.45 2.88
N TYR A 75 9.91 -5.89 1.64
CA TYR A 75 8.61 -6.36 1.14
C TYR A 75 8.12 -7.60 1.89
N ARG A 76 9.03 -8.56 2.15
CA ARG A 76 8.72 -9.75 2.96
C ARG A 76 8.26 -9.37 4.37
N GLN A 77 9.00 -8.48 5.04
CA GLN A 77 8.62 -7.97 6.36
C GLN A 77 7.27 -7.25 6.36
N CYS A 78 6.97 -6.47 5.32
CA CYS A 78 5.69 -5.79 5.19
C CYS A 78 4.53 -6.77 4.97
N LEU A 79 4.76 -7.88 4.28
CA LEU A 79 3.77 -8.93 4.08
C LEU A 79 3.50 -9.71 5.38
N GLU A 80 4.56 -10.08 6.10
CA GLU A 80 4.42 -10.70 7.42
C GLU A 80 3.68 -9.75 8.38
N PHE A 81 4.03 -8.46 8.35
CA PHE A 81 3.37 -7.44 9.15
C PHE A 81 1.87 -7.36 8.83
N SER A 82 1.48 -7.30 7.55
CA SER A 82 0.07 -7.20 7.16
C SER A 82 -0.77 -8.40 7.63
N HIS A 83 -0.17 -9.60 7.69
CA HIS A 83 -0.81 -10.80 8.21
C HIS A 83 -0.86 -10.82 9.74
N SER A 84 0.14 -10.26 10.41
CA SER A 84 0.18 -10.20 11.88
C SER A 84 -0.82 -9.22 12.51
N VAL A 85 -1.35 -8.24 11.75
CA VAL A 85 -2.30 -7.26 12.30
C VAL A 85 -3.59 -7.98 12.77
N PRO A 86 -3.99 -7.80 14.05
CA PRO A 86 -5.22 -8.39 14.57
C PRO A 86 -6.48 -7.89 13.84
N GLN A 87 -7.43 -8.79 13.60
CA GLN A 87 -8.70 -8.43 12.94
C GLN A 87 -9.46 -7.33 13.68
N SER A 88 -9.39 -7.31 15.01
CA SER A 88 -10.00 -6.27 15.85
C SER A 88 -9.46 -4.86 15.61
N ILE A 89 -8.26 -4.71 15.03
CA ILE A 89 -7.71 -3.41 14.60
C ILE A 89 -8.24 -3.06 13.20
N LEU A 90 -8.32 -4.06 12.31
CA LEU A 90 -8.79 -3.88 10.94
C LEU A 90 -10.29 -3.51 10.90
N ASP A 91 -11.10 -4.12 11.75
CA ASP A 91 -12.55 -3.88 11.86
C ASP A 91 -12.90 -2.48 12.34
N LYS A 92 -11.95 -1.76 12.95
CA LYS A 92 -12.14 -0.36 13.38
C LYS A 92 -12.01 0.64 12.23
N GLN A 93 -11.49 0.23 11.08
CA GLN A 93 -11.29 1.12 9.95
C GLN A 93 -12.54 1.14 9.07
N PRO A 94 -13.14 2.32 8.81
CA PRO A 94 -14.22 2.43 7.83
C PRO A 94 -13.67 2.15 6.43
N GLY A 95 -14.17 1.10 5.78
CA GLY A 95 -13.72 0.69 4.45
C GLY A 95 -14.21 -0.71 4.08
N GLU A 96 -13.99 -1.12 2.84
CA GLU A 96 -14.40 -2.45 2.37
C GLU A 96 -13.50 -3.52 3.02
N HIS A 97 -14.14 -4.44 3.76
CA HIS A 97 -13.47 -5.43 4.61
C HIS A 97 -12.46 -6.32 3.86
N TRP A 98 -12.62 -6.49 2.55
CA TRP A 98 -11.78 -7.38 1.73
C TRP A 98 -10.42 -6.79 1.36
N PHE A 99 -10.19 -5.47 1.51
CA PHE A 99 -8.93 -4.81 1.11
C PHE A 99 -8.07 -4.32 2.30
N GLN A 100 -8.39 -4.75 3.51
CA GLN A 100 -7.80 -4.19 4.73
C GLN A 100 -6.32 -4.53 4.91
N ARG A 101 -5.93 -5.79 4.70
CA ARG A 101 -4.54 -6.25 4.89
C ARG A 101 -3.62 -5.76 3.78
N GLN A 102 -4.13 -5.67 2.57
CA GLN A 102 -3.47 -5.11 1.39
C GLN A 102 -3.14 -3.64 1.63
N ILE A 103 -4.07 -2.85 2.20
CA ILE A 103 -3.79 -1.47 2.60
C ILE A 103 -2.66 -1.40 3.64
N VAL A 104 -2.64 -2.30 4.62
CA VAL A 104 -1.55 -2.36 5.61
C VAL A 104 -0.21 -2.65 4.92
N PHE A 105 -0.18 -3.64 4.03
CA PHE A 105 0.99 -3.97 3.24
C PHE A 105 1.50 -2.77 2.45
N PHE A 106 0.66 -2.15 1.62
CA PHE A 106 1.06 -1.00 0.78
C PHE A 106 1.50 0.21 1.60
N LYS A 107 0.89 0.45 2.77
CA LYS A 107 1.37 1.51 3.69
C LYS A 107 2.76 1.20 4.23
N CYS A 108 3.02 -0.05 4.63
CA CYS A 108 4.34 -0.47 5.09
C CYS A 108 5.38 -0.35 3.96
N VAL A 109 5.07 -0.87 2.77
CA VAL A 109 5.93 -0.82 1.59
C VAL A 109 6.34 0.62 1.29
N LYS A 110 5.38 1.54 1.21
CA LYS A 110 5.64 2.97 0.97
C LYS A 110 6.63 3.57 1.97
N VAL A 111 6.57 3.17 3.24
CA VAL A 111 7.51 3.65 4.28
C VAL A 111 8.88 3.03 4.07
N MET A 112 8.95 1.73 3.80
CA MET A 112 10.21 1.01 3.65
C MET A 112 10.95 1.39 2.37
N GLU A 113 10.25 1.56 1.25
CA GLU A 113 10.82 2.07 -0.01
C GLU A 113 11.50 3.42 0.23
N ARG A 114 10.82 4.37 0.87
CA ARG A 114 11.39 5.68 1.19
C ARG A 114 12.64 5.56 2.06
N LYS A 115 12.60 4.71 3.09
CA LYS A 115 13.74 4.49 3.99
C LYS A 115 14.93 3.89 3.26
N ASN A 116 14.71 2.88 2.42
CA ASN A 116 15.77 2.20 1.70
C ASN A 116 16.36 3.10 0.61
N CYS A 117 15.53 3.84 -0.13
CA CYS A 117 16.01 4.84 -1.09
C CYS A 117 16.86 5.91 -0.41
N ALA A 118 16.43 6.43 0.74
CA ALA A 118 17.21 7.41 1.49
C ALA A 118 18.54 6.84 1.98
N LYS A 119 18.54 5.60 2.49
CA LYS A 119 19.78 4.90 2.91
C LYS A 119 20.73 4.68 1.73
N LYS A 120 20.21 4.31 0.55
CA LYS A 120 21.04 4.14 -0.65
C LYS A 120 21.69 5.45 -1.06
N GLN A 121 20.91 6.54 -1.14
CA GLN A 121 21.44 7.87 -1.44
C GLN A 121 22.52 8.31 -0.45
N LEU A 122 22.31 8.09 0.86
CA LEU A 122 23.33 8.38 1.86
C LEU A 122 24.57 7.51 1.66
N SER A 123 24.41 6.21 1.39
CA SER A 123 25.52 5.28 1.17
C SER A 123 26.37 5.69 -0.02
N ASP A 124 25.72 6.06 -1.14
CA ASP A 124 26.39 6.51 -2.35
C ASP A 124 27.16 7.80 -2.10
N HIS A 125 26.52 8.76 -1.42
CA HIS A 125 27.17 10.02 -1.06
C HIS A 125 28.36 9.82 -0.12
N MET A 126 28.26 8.91 0.86
CA MET A 126 29.37 8.58 1.75
C MET A 126 30.54 7.93 0.99
N ALA A 127 30.24 7.05 0.02
CA ALA A 127 31.27 6.44 -0.82
C ALA A 127 31.97 7.47 -1.72
N GLU A 128 31.24 8.46 -2.25
CA GLU A 128 31.84 9.54 -3.04
C GLU A 128 32.78 10.44 -2.22
N TRP A 129 32.48 10.67 -0.93
CA TRP A 129 33.21 11.62 -0.10
C TRP A 129 34.39 11.01 0.65
N TYR A 130 34.28 9.73 1.00
CA TYR A 130 35.21 9.05 1.91
C TYR A 130 35.80 7.76 1.32
N GLY A 131 35.38 7.35 0.12
CA GLY A 131 35.84 6.14 -0.58
C GLY A 131 37.05 6.38 -1.48
#